data_AF-A0A2N1QP70-F1
#
_entry.id   AF-A0A2N1QP70-F1
#
_cell.length_a   1.000
_cell.length_b   1.000
_cell.length_c   1.000
_cell.angle_alpha   90.00
_cell.angle_beta   90.00
_cell.angle_gamma   90.00
#
_symmetry.space_group_name_H-M   'P 1'
#
loop_
_entity.id
_entity.type
_entity.pdbx_description
1 polymer ?
#
loop_
_entity_poly.entity_id
_entity_poly.type
_entity_poly.pdbx_seq_one_letter_code
_entity_poly.pdbx_strand_id
1 'polypeptide(L)'
;MSLITCKLCGRLYDATRGKICSQCLDELDELYPRVREFIRDHSKTNFSVDSLADDMDVDILRMQSLVDLGYLDRDVPGISGADEEKRKKEELLQQLKGTLNTSAPRERHSDEKTSKMYGQERYGTGKKK
;
A
#
# COMPACT_ATOMS: atom_id res chain seq x y z
N MET A 1 15.14 26.34 15.05
CA MET A 1 15.75 26.13 13.72
C MET A 1 16.77 25.02 13.87
N SER A 2 16.45 23.83 13.37
CA SER A 2 17.39 22.70 13.35
C SER A 2 17.96 22.58 11.95
N LEU A 3 19.26 22.81 11.82
CA LEU A 3 19.99 22.58 10.57
C LEU A 3 20.16 21.07 10.38
N ILE A 4 19.74 20.57 9.23
CA ILE A 4 19.90 19.17 8.85
C ILE A 4 20.63 19.09 7.50
N THR A 5 21.24 17.93 7.25
CA THR A 5 21.91 17.63 5.99
C THR A 5 20.92 17.03 4.99
N CYS A 6 20.86 17.58 3.78
CA CYS A 6 20.07 17.04 2.70
C CYS A 6 20.58 15.66 2.28
N LYS A 7 19.68 14.69 2.13
CA LYS A 7 20.05 13.33 1.71
C LYS A 7 20.54 13.22 0.25
N LEU A 8 20.15 14.17 -0.61
CA LEU A 8 20.50 14.17 -2.04
C LEU A 8 21.82 14.87 -2.33
N CYS A 9 21.99 16.09 -1.83
CA CYS A 9 23.17 16.92 -2.13
C CYS A 9 24.15 17.06 -0.97
N GLY A 10 23.82 16.56 0.24
CA GLY A 10 24.67 16.66 1.43
C GLY A 10 24.77 18.06 2.04
N ARG A 11 24.10 19.08 1.47
CA ARG A 11 24.16 20.46 1.96
C ARG A 11 23.36 20.65 3.25
N LEU A 12 23.85 21.52 4.13
CA LEU A 12 23.14 21.96 5.33
C LEU A 12 22.03 22.94 4.97
N TYR A 13 20.82 22.71 5.46
CA TYR A 13 19.67 23.60 5.25
C TYR A 13 18.72 23.58 6.46
N ASP A 14 17.81 24.56 6.53
CA ASP A 14 16.81 24.63 7.59
C ASP A 14 15.68 23.62 7.34
N ALA A 15 15.44 22.74 8.33
CA ALA A 15 14.55 21.58 8.24
C ALA A 15 13.04 21.90 8.17
N THR A 16 12.64 23.10 7.75
CA THR A 16 11.23 23.55 7.83
C THR A 16 10.25 22.69 7.02
N ARG A 17 10.71 22.06 5.92
CA ARG A 17 9.83 21.38 4.95
C ARG A 17 10.11 19.88 4.71
N GLY A 18 11.07 19.27 5.41
CA GLY A 18 11.36 17.83 5.25
C GLY A 18 12.85 17.50 5.27
N LYS A 19 13.22 16.34 4.73
CA LYS A 19 14.60 15.78 4.71
C LYS A 19 15.40 16.08 3.41
N ILE A 20 14.79 16.82 2.49
CA ILE A 20 15.37 17.28 1.23
C ILE A 20 15.34 18.81 1.19
N CYS A 21 16.39 19.44 0.67
CA CYS A 21 16.44 20.90 0.50
C CYS A 21 15.55 21.37 -0.66
N SER A 22 15.21 22.66 -0.69
CA SER A 22 14.36 23.23 -1.76
C SER A 22 14.97 23.08 -3.15
N GLN A 23 16.28 23.29 -3.29
CA GLN A 23 16.95 23.18 -4.60
C GLN A 23 16.82 21.78 -5.20
N CYS A 24 17.02 20.73 -4.39
CA CYS A 24 16.88 19.37 -4.88
C CYS A 24 15.42 18.99 -5.18
N LEU A 25 14.46 19.62 -4.49
CA LEU A 25 13.04 19.43 -4.81
C LEU A 25 12.69 20.07 -6.16
N ASP A 26 13.14 21.31 -6.43
CA ASP A 26 12.97 21.96 -7.72
C ASP A 26 13.59 21.12 -8.87
N GLU A 27 14.82 20.63 -8.68
CA GLU A 27 15.48 19.75 -9.67
C GLU A 27 14.66 18.47 -9.94
N LEU A 28 14.09 17.86 -8.90
CA LEU A 28 13.24 16.67 -9.03
C LEU A 28 11.93 16.99 -9.77
N ASP A 29 11.29 18.11 -9.45
CA ASP A 29 10.05 18.54 -10.11
C ASP A 29 10.27 18.84 -11.60
N GLU A 30 11.46 19.33 -12.00
CA GLU A 30 11.83 19.50 -13.42
C GLU A 30 12.22 18.20 -14.14
N LEU A 31 12.73 17.21 -13.40
CA LEU A 31 13.08 15.90 -13.95
C LEU A 31 11.83 15.04 -14.15
N TYR A 32 10.89 15.08 -13.21
CA TYR A 32 9.67 14.26 -13.24
C TYR A 32 8.91 14.27 -14.58
N PRO A 33 8.57 15.41 -15.21
CA PRO A 33 7.82 15.41 -16.46
C PRO A 33 8.60 14.73 -17.60
N ARG A 34 9.92 14.91 -17.66
CA ARG A 34 10.78 14.24 -18.65
C ARG A 34 10.79 12.73 -18.47
N VAL A 35 10.95 12.27 -17.22
CA VAL A 35 10.94 10.84 -16.89
C VAL A 35 9.59 10.21 -17.21
N ARG A 36 8.51 10.93 -16.93
CA ARG A 36 7.15 10.49 -17.19
C ARG A 36 6.84 10.37 -18.68
N GLU A 37 7.31 11.31 -19.50
CA GLU A 37 7.18 11.24 -20.96
C GLU A 37 7.98 10.06 -21.51
N PHE A 38 9.21 9.86 -21.05
CA PHE A 38 10.04 8.73 -21.45
C PHE A 38 9.37 7.38 -21.15
N ILE A 39 8.82 7.20 -19.93
CA ILE A 39 8.10 5.98 -19.55
C ILE A 39 6.84 5.78 -20.39
N ARG A 40 6.14 6.86 -20.78
CA ARG A 40 4.94 6.77 -21.63
C ARG A 40 5.29 6.27 -23.03
N ASP A 41 6.34 6.83 -23.63
CA ASP A 41 6.80 6.43 -24.97
C ASP A 41 7.29 4.98 -24.99
N HIS A 42 7.83 4.50 -23.86
CA HIS A 42 8.31 3.13 -23.69
C HIS A 42 7.44 2.26 -22.78
N SER A 43 6.13 2.51 -22.73
CA SER A 43 5.17 1.87 -21.81
C SER A 43 5.04 0.33 -21.89
N LYS A 44 5.64 -0.33 -22.89
CA LYS A 44 5.59 -1.78 -23.05
C LYS A 44 6.71 -2.52 -22.35
N THR A 45 7.73 -1.80 -21.87
CA THR A 45 8.92 -2.39 -21.27
C THR A 45 8.94 -2.09 -19.78
N ASN A 46 9.18 -3.12 -18.96
CA ASN A 46 9.40 -2.91 -17.52
C ASN A 46 10.80 -2.31 -17.33
N PHE A 47 10.87 -1.05 -16.93
CA PHE A 47 12.14 -0.41 -16.60
C PHE A 47 12.51 -0.68 -15.14
N SER A 48 13.74 -1.11 -14.92
CA SER A 48 14.36 -1.01 -13.61
C SER A 48 14.83 0.44 -13.38
N VAL A 49 14.98 0.84 -12.11
CA VAL A 49 15.48 2.18 -11.75
C VAL A 49 16.88 2.42 -12.35
N ASP A 50 17.70 1.38 -12.42
CA ASP A 50 19.06 1.41 -12.99
C ASP A 50 19.04 1.63 -14.50
N SER A 51 18.29 0.82 -15.25
CA SER A 51 18.14 0.98 -16.70
C SER A 51 17.56 2.34 -17.08
N LEU A 52 16.54 2.81 -16.34
CA LEU A 52 15.93 4.11 -16.60
C LEU A 52 16.89 5.28 -16.35
N ALA A 53 17.74 5.15 -15.33
CA ALA A 53 18.78 6.12 -15.03
C ALA A 53 19.83 6.19 -16.14
N ASP A 54 20.25 5.04 -16.67
CA ASP A 54 21.22 4.93 -17.77
C ASP A 54 20.65 5.49 -19.09
N ASP A 55 19.43 5.10 -19.45
CA ASP A 55 18.74 5.57 -20.66
C ASP A 55 18.55 7.10 -20.68
N MET A 56 18.33 7.70 -19.52
CA MET A 56 18.08 9.14 -19.38
C MET A 56 19.33 9.96 -18.99
N ASP A 57 20.47 9.31 -18.75
CA ASP A 57 21.70 9.91 -18.20
C ASP A 57 21.43 10.71 -16.89
N VAL A 58 20.55 10.18 -16.03
CA VAL A 58 20.22 10.80 -14.74
C VAL A 58 20.81 9.96 -13.62
N ASP A 59 21.39 10.62 -12.62
CA ASP A 59 21.95 9.92 -11.46
C ASP A 59 20.87 9.09 -10.72
N ILE A 60 21.22 7.83 -10.46
CA ILE A 60 20.32 6.79 -9.91
C ILE A 60 19.65 7.26 -8.62
N LEU A 61 20.34 8.07 -7.80
CA LEU A 61 19.82 8.57 -6.54
C LEU A 61 18.61 9.50 -6.74
N ARG A 62 18.56 10.26 -7.85
CA ARG A 62 17.43 11.14 -8.17
C ARG A 62 16.24 10.33 -8.68
N MET A 63 16.50 9.34 -9.52
CA MET A 63 15.46 8.41 -9.97
C MET A 63 14.84 7.65 -8.78
N GLN A 64 15.68 7.14 -7.87
CA GLN A 64 15.20 6.48 -6.66
C GLN A 64 14.41 7.45 -5.75
N SER A 65 14.82 8.71 -5.68
CA SER A 65 14.10 9.73 -4.91
C SER A 65 12.72 10.05 -5.50
N LEU A 66 12.57 10.06 -6.83
CA LEU A 66 11.26 10.21 -7.48
C LEU A 66 10.31 9.06 -7.10
N VAL A 67 10.84 7.84 -7.04
CA VAL A 67 10.09 6.66 -6.60
C VAL A 67 9.75 6.74 -5.10
N ASP A 68 10.72 7.08 -4.25
CA ASP A 68 10.53 7.18 -2.79
C ASP A 68 9.53 8.29 -2.41
N LEU A 69 9.46 9.37 -3.19
CA LEU A 69 8.49 10.44 -3.02
C LEU A 69 7.11 10.12 -3.61
N GLY A 70 6.97 8.98 -4.31
CA GLY A 70 5.71 8.51 -4.86
C GLY A 70 5.29 9.17 -6.17
N TYR A 71 6.21 9.85 -6.87
CA TYR A 71 5.93 10.40 -8.19
C TYR A 71 5.85 9.30 -9.27
N LEU A 72 6.53 8.17 -9.05
CA LEU A 72 6.56 7.03 -9.96
C LEU A 72 6.07 5.78 -9.21
N ASP A 73 5.10 5.09 -9.78
CA ASP A 73 4.63 3.81 -9.24
C ASP A 73 5.63 2.70 -9.59
N ARG A 74 5.93 1.84 -8.62
CA ARG A 74 6.61 0.57 -8.89
C ARG A 74 5.53 -0.46 -9.16
N ASP A 75 5.51 -0.98 -10.37
CA ASP A 75 4.82 -2.24 -10.67
C ASP A 75 5.57 -3.40 -10.01
N VAL A 76 5.46 -3.48 -8.68
CA VAL A 76 5.83 -4.69 -7.95
C VAL A 76 4.65 -5.64 -8.10
N PRO A 77 4.82 -6.81 -8.74
CA PRO A 77 3.73 -7.79 -8.83
C PRO A 77 3.28 -8.16 -7.41
N GLY A 78 2.07 -7.71 -7.06
CA GLY A 78 1.45 -7.90 -5.75
C GLY A 78 1.15 -6.62 -4.95
N ILE A 79 1.79 -5.47 -5.23
CA ILE A 79 1.54 -4.21 -4.49
C ILE A 79 0.63 -3.26 -5.29
N SER A 80 0.72 -3.26 -6.61
CA SER A 80 -0.29 -2.66 -7.51
C SER A 80 -1.52 -3.56 -7.72
N GLY A 81 -1.60 -4.67 -6.98
CA GLY A 81 -2.73 -5.60 -6.96
C GLY A 81 -3.90 -5.13 -6.09
N ALA A 82 -4.05 -3.84 -5.82
CA ALA A 82 -5.20 -3.33 -5.05
C ALA A 82 -6.53 -3.80 -5.67
N ASP A 83 -6.58 -3.93 -6.99
CA ASP A 83 -7.73 -4.47 -7.72
C ASP A 83 -7.79 -6.01 -7.66
N GLU A 84 -6.67 -6.71 -7.72
CA GLU A 84 -6.64 -8.18 -7.71
C GLU A 84 -6.94 -8.75 -6.31
N GLU A 85 -6.41 -8.12 -5.26
CA GLU A 85 -6.67 -8.45 -3.86
C GLU A 85 -8.10 -8.11 -3.47
N LYS A 86 -8.65 -6.99 -3.97
CA LYS A 86 -10.08 -6.68 -3.83
C LYS A 86 -10.96 -7.74 -4.48
N ARG A 87 -10.69 -8.13 -5.73
CA ARG A 87 -11.44 -9.17 -6.43
C ARG A 87 -11.41 -10.50 -5.68
N LYS A 88 -10.23 -10.95 -5.23
CA LYS A 88 -10.09 -12.18 -4.42
C LYS A 88 -10.86 -12.09 -3.11
N LYS A 89 -10.82 -10.94 -2.44
CA LYS A 89 -11.58 -10.70 -1.20
C LYS A 89 -13.09 -10.72 -1.43
N GLU A 90 -13.57 -10.12 -2.51
CA GLU A 90 -14.99 -10.11 -2.89
C GLU A 90 -15.49 -11.51 -3.22
N GLU A 91 -14.69 -12.30 -3.94
CA GLU A 91 -15.01 -13.68 -4.29
C GLU A 91 -15.09 -14.57 -3.04
N LEU A 92 -14.13 -14.43 -2.12
CA LEU A 92 -14.16 -15.12 -0.83
C LEU A 92 -15.41 -14.78 -0.01
N LEU A 93 -15.82 -13.50 0.01
CA LEU A 93 -17.02 -13.06 0.73
C LEU A 93 -18.29 -13.65 0.12
N GLN A 94 -18.36 -13.83 -1.20
CA GLN A 94 -19.49 -14.48 -1.85
C GLN A 94 -19.56 -15.97 -1.51
N GLN A 95 -18.43 -16.67 -1.54
CA GLN A 95 -18.37 -18.08 -1.15
C GLN A 95 -18.80 -18.27 0.32
N LEU A 96 -18.32 -17.41 1.21
CA LEU A 96 -18.71 -17.44 2.62
C LEU A 96 -20.22 -17.23 2.78
N LYS A 97 -20.82 -16.23 2.10
CA LYS A 97 -22.27 -16.00 2.13
C LYS A 97 -23.06 -17.21 1.60
N GLY A 98 -22.58 -17.87 0.55
CA GLY A 98 -23.20 -19.09 0.01
C GLY A 98 -23.24 -20.23 1.03
N THR A 99 -22.13 -20.46 1.74
CA THR A 99 -22.06 -21.47 2.80
C THR A 99 -22.93 -21.11 4.00
N LEU A 100 -23.00 -19.83 4.39
CA LEU A 100 -23.86 -19.39 5.50
C LEU A 100 -25.35 -19.57 5.18
N ASN A 101 -25.77 -19.28 3.94
CA ASN A 101 -27.15 -19.50 3.49
C ASN A 101 -27.50 -20.99 3.35
N THR A 102 -26.57 -21.86 2.97
CA THR A 102 -26.82 -23.32 2.96
C THR A 102 -26.94 -23.90 4.38
N SER A 103 -26.31 -23.25 5.36
CA SER A 103 -26.46 -23.54 6.79
C SER A 103 -27.61 -22.78 7.47
N ALA A 104 -28.43 -22.02 6.74
CA ALA A 104 -29.62 -21.40 7.31
C ALA A 104 -30.59 -22.51 7.77
N PRO A 105 -31.14 -22.41 8.99
CA PRO A 105 -31.89 -23.50 9.60
C PRO A 105 -33.17 -23.77 8.81
N ARG A 106 -33.28 -24.96 8.21
CA ARG A 106 -34.59 -25.57 7.94
C ARG A 106 -35.33 -25.63 9.28
N GLU A 107 -36.56 -25.10 9.30
CA GLU A 107 -37.42 -25.03 10.48
C GLU A 107 -37.39 -26.35 11.25
N ARG A 108 -36.73 -26.33 12.42
CA ARG A 108 -36.80 -27.44 13.36
C ARG A 108 -37.95 -27.15 14.30
N HIS A 109 -38.94 -28.03 14.25
CA HIS A 109 -39.96 -28.19 15.27
C HIS A 109 -39.34 -28.07 16.67
N SER A 110 -40.06 -27.34 17.52
CA SER A 110 -39.76 -27.04 18.92
C SER A 110 -39.25 -28.23 19.73
N ASP A 111 -37.99 -28.18 20.15
CA ASP A 111 -37.53 -28.85 21.36
C ASP A 111 -36.52 -27.96 22.08
N GLU A 112 -36.93 -27.51 23.25
CA GLU A 112 -36.30 -26.46 24.05
C GLU A 112 -35.09 -27.02 24.81
N LYS A 113 -33.92 -27.04 24.19
CA LYS A 113 -32.64 -27.13 24.90
C LYS A 113 -31.66 -26.08 24.37
N THR A 114 -31.54 -25.00 25.14
CA THR A 114 -30.55 -23.95 24.91
C THR A 114 -29.14 -24.54 25.00
N SER A 115 -28.48 -24.71 23.85
CA SER A 115 -27.09 -25.16 23.81
C SER A 115 -26.21 -23.96 24.15
N LYS A 116 -25.88 -23.80 25.43
CA LYS A 116 -24.92 -22.79 25.88
C LYS A 116 -23.54 -23.19 25.37
N MET A 117 -22.80 -22.22 24.82
CA MET A 117 -21.42 -22.47 24.39
C MET A 117 -20.53 -22.69 25.62
N TYR A 118 -19.50 -23.54 25.48
CA TYR A 118 -18.57 -23.92 26.55
C TYR A 118 -18.04 -22.74 27.39
N GLY A 119 -17.76 -21.61 26.75
CA GLY A 119 -17.28 -20.39 27.42
C GLY A 119 -18.34 -19.72 28.32
N GLN A 120 -19.61 -19.77 27.93
CA GLN A 120 -20.72 -19.19 28.69
C GLN A 120 -21.09 -20.06 29.89
N GLU A 121 -20.93 -21.38 29.79
CA GLU A 121 -21.12 -22.30 30.91
C GLU A 121 -20.02 -22.15 31.98
N ARG A 122 -18.79 -21.82 31.57
CA ARG A 122 -17.66 -21.74 32.51
C ARG A 122 -17.39 -20.36 33.07
N TYR A 123 -17.66 -19.31 32.31
CA TYR A 123 -17.26 -17.94 32.68
C TYR A 123 -18.44 -16.95 32.66
N GLY A 124 -19.67 -17.41 32.36
CA GLY A 124 -20.84 -16.56 32.15
C GLY A 124 -21.46 -15.94 33.41
N THR A 125 -20.92 -16.19 34.61
CA THR A 125 -21.43 -15.57 35.85
C THR A 125 -20.33 -14.77 36.55
N GLY A 126 -20.04 -13.59 35.98
CA GLY A 126 -19.20 -12.57 36.59
C GLY A 126 -20.00 -11.47 37.29
N LYS A 127 -20.26 -11.67 38.60
CA LYS A 127 -20.64 -10.70 39.67
C LYS A 127 -21.99 -9.95 39.52
N LYS A 128 -22.95 -10.13 40.45
CA LYS A 128 -23.01 -9.61 41.85
C LYS A 128 -22.79 -8.08 41.93
N LYS A 129 -23.86 -7.29 42.03
CA LYS A 129 -24.34 -6.68 43.29
C LYS A 129 -25.73 -6.08 43.08
#